data_AF-A0A822CC01-F1
#
_entry.id   AF-A0A822CC01-F1
#
_cell.length_a   1.000
_cell.length_b   1.000
_cell.length_c   1.000
_cell.angle_alpha   90.00
_cell.angle_beta   90.00
_cell.angle_gamma   90.00
#
_symmetry.space_group_name_H-M   'P 1'
#
loop_
_entity.id
_entity.type
_entity.pdbx_description
1 polymer ?
#
loop_
_entity_poly.entity_id
_entity_poly.type
_entity_poly.pdbx_seq_one_letter_code
_entity_poly.pdbx_strand_id
1 'polypeptide(L)'
;KQLEISQYNKFNFDKRCQKWNDYIQAIEQNLAMIQLNLHTNYHGLLEIDTNLSNIINDFNQRQQELIQLINEGKQLIEKNLITDHYTFTKLEQRWQLIIKNILNKQQEIKNIIKLWLSYQNYLESYYRLLKNKYDLEQEQLQSPTINLINQIKQGTYISVTKNEELKNLLEKIYETNRKLITYSDNKTQAILEKEWNDLQKSANDIDINIKSKSETLITVLLVRYNDLDRALDNLSTEIKSIRTFQQQPTDEFDQFILQCQSKDRELIQHRHELQRLRQIITEISPELHPD
;
A
#
# COMPACT_ATOMS: atom_id res chain seq x y z
N LYS A 1 -30.16 57.33 -42.25
CA LYS A 1 -30.67 55.94 -42.33
C LYS A 1 -29.56 54.88 -42.53
N GLN A 2 -28.90 54.73 -43.68
CA GLN A 2 -27.87 53.67 -43.86
C GLN A 2 -26.64 53.83 -42.93
N LEU A 3 -26.21 55.08 -42.68
CA LEU A 3 -25.13 55.40 -41.72
C LEU A 3 -25.51 55.17 -40.25
N GLU A 4 -26.77 55.37 -39.88
CA GLU A 4 -27.23 55.14 -38.50
C GLU A 4 -27.37 53.64 -38.19
N ILE A 5 -27.81 52.85 -39.19
CA ILE A 5 -27.90 51.40 -39.09
C ILE A 5 -26.49 50.78 -38.96
N SER A 6 -25.49 51.30 -39.70
CA SER A 6 -24.12 50.80 -39.60
C SER A 6 -23.46 51.13 -38.27
N GLN A 7 -23.71 52.33 -37.71
CA GLN A 7 -23.23 52.71 -36.38
C GLN A 7 -23.88 51.90 -35.25
N TYR A 8 -25.18 51.64 -35.34
CA TYR A 8 -25.90 50.81 -34.38
C TYR A 8 -25.41 49.35 -34.38
N ASN A 9 -25.19 48.78 -35.56
CA ASN A 9 -24.67 47.42 -35.70
C ASN A 9 -23.25 47.28 -35.14
N LYS A 10 -22.39 48.28 -35.37
CA LYS A 10 -21.04 48.33 -34.78
C LYS A 10 -21.09 48.40 -33.25
N PHE A 11 -21.90 49.30 -32.69
CA PHE A 11 -22.03 49.44 -31.24
C PHE A 11 -22.50 48.15 -30.55
N ASN A 12 -23.46 47.44 -31.15
CA ASN A 12 -23.94 46.17 -30.61
C ASN A 12 -22.88 45.06 -30.69
N PHE A 13 -22.11 45.02 -31.78
CA PHE A 13 -20.98 44.11 -31.94
C PHE A 13 -19.90 44.37 -30.88
N ASP A 14 -19.46 45.62 -30.73
CA ASP A 14 -18.43 46.02 -29.75
C ASP A 14 -18.86 45.65 -28.31
N LYS A 15 -20.14 45.85 -27.97
CA LYS A 15 -20.69 45.47 -26.66
C LYS A 15 -20.63 43.95 -26.43
N ARG A 16 -20.88 43.13 -27.45
CA ARG A 16 -20.77 41.67 -27.35
C ARG A 16 -19.32 41.23 -27.25
N CYS A 17 -18.40 41.84 -27.99
CA CYS A 17 -16.96 41.61 -27.86
C CYS A 17 -16.47 41.94 -26.45
N GLN A 18 -16.93 43.05 -25.86
CA GLN A 18 -16.55 43.42 -24.49
C GLN A 18 -17.02 42.38 -23.47
N LYS A 19 -18.27 41.91 -23.57
CA LYS A 19 -18.78 40.84 -22.68
C LYS A 19 -17.93 39.56 -22.75
N TRP A 20 -17.49 39.19 -23.96
CA TRP A 20 -16.61 38.04 -24.15
C TRP A 20 -15.20 38.28 -23.60
N ASN A 21 -14.66 39.49 -23.73
CA ASN A 21 -13.40 39.87 -23.10
C ASN A 21 -13.48 39.75 -21.57
N ASP A 22 -14.54 40.29 -20.96
CA ASP A 22 -14.75 40.24 -19.51
C ASP A 22 -14.86 38.77 -19.02
N TYR A 23 -15.58 37.94 -19.77
CA TYR A 23 -15.71 36.52 -19.50
C TYR A 23 -14.37 35.77 -19.58
N ILE A 24 -13.60 35.97 -20.65
CA ILE A 24 -12.27 35.35 -20.82
C ILE A 24 -11.32 35.80 -19.71
N GLN A 25 -11.35 37.08 -19.36
CA GLN A 25 -10.53 37.64 -18.28
C GLN A 25 -10.87 37.00 -16.93
N ALA A 26 -12.15 36.76 -16.63
CA ALA A 26 -12.56 36.06 -15.42
C ALA A 26 -12.02 34.62 -15.38
N ILE A 27 -12.02 33.91 -16.51
CA ILE A 27 -11.42 32.57 -16.62
C ILE A 27 -9.91 32.62 -16.39
N GLU A 28 -9.21 33.57 -17.01
CA GLU A 28 -7.76 33.74 -16.83
C GLU A 28 -7.39 33.99 -15.36
N GLN A 29 -8.17 34.84 -14.67
CA GLN A 29 -7.99 35.08 -13.23
C GLN A 29 -8.22 33.80 -12.41
N ASN A 30 -9.24 33.02 -12.74
CA ASN A 30 -9.51 31.74 -12.07
C ASN A 30 -8.36 30.75 -12.29
N LEU A 31 -7.86 30.60 -13.52
CA LEU A 31 -6.69 29.77 -13.82
C LEU A 31 -5.43 30.22 -13.08
N ALA A 32 -5.20 31.53 -12.94
CA ALA A 32 -4.10 32.06 -12.16
C ALA A 32 -4.23 31.69 -10.67
N MET A 33 -5.45 31.77 -10.12
CA MET A 33 -5.72 31.34 -8.75
C MET A 33 -5.52 29.82 -8.55
N ILE A 34 -5.96 29.01 -9.51
CA ILE A 34 -5.70 27.56 -9.49
C ILE A 34 -4.20 27.28 -9.52
N GLN A 35 -3.43 28.02 -10.32
CA GLN A 35 -1.98 27.84 -10.39
C GLN A 35 -1.29 28.13 -9.05
N LEU A 36 -1.75 29.13 -8.30
CA LEU A 36 -1.23 29.45 -6.97
C LEU A 36 -1.60 28.38 -5.93
N ASN A 37 -2.76 27.75 -6.08
CA ASN A 37 -3.31 26.77 -5.15
C ASN A 37 -3.18 25.31 -5.63
N LEU A 38 -2.32 25.06 -6.63
CA LEU A 38 -2.13 23.75 -7.23
C LEU A 38 -1.58 22.74 -6.22
N HIS A 39 -0.71 23.22 -5.34
CA HIS A 39 -0.14 22.44 -4.26
C HIS A 39 -1.17 22.32 -3.15
N THR A 40 -1.86 21.20 -3.10
CA THR A 40 -2.96 20.96 -2.16
C THR A 40 -3.13 19.46 -1.93
N ASN A 41 -4.05 19.09 -1.04
CA ASN A 41 -4.40 17.70 -0.79
C ASN A 41 -5.33 17.13 -1.87
N TYR A 42 -5.63 15.83 -1.76
CA TYR A 42 -6.53 15.13 -2.68
C TYR A 42 -7.90 15.80 -2.87
N HIS A 43 -8.52 16.27 -1.78
CA HIS A 43 -9.82 16.95 -1.86
C HIS A 43 -9.75 18.29 -2.60
N GLY A 44 -8.70 19.08 -2.33
CA GLY A 44 -8.46 20.32 -3.06
C GLY A 44 -8.28 20.08 -4.57
N LEU A 45 -7.61 19.00 -4.97
CA LEU A 45 -7.48 18.62 -6.37
C LEU A 45 -8.83 18.25 -7.01
N LEU A 46 -9.72 17.57 -6.28
CA LEU A 46 -11.08 17.26 -6.76
C LEU A 46 -11.94 18.52 -6.93
N GLU A 47 -11.83 19.47 -6.00
CA GLU A 47 -12.51 20.76 -6.11
C GLU A 47 -12.03 21.55 -7.33
N ILE A 48 -10.71 21.56 -7.58
CA ILE A 48 -10.12 22.17 -8.77
C ILE A 48 -10.61 21.47 -10.06
N ASP A 49 -10.61 20.14 -10.14
CA ASP A 49 -11.10 19.42 -11.32
C ASP A 49 -12.59 19.69 -11.58
N THR A 50 -13.38 19.79 -10.52
CA THR A 50 -14.81 20.14 -10.60
C THR A 50 -15.00 21.55 -11.13
N ASN A 51 -14.25 22.52 -10.60
CA ASN A 51 -14.27 23.91 -11.08
C ASN A 51 -13.88 23.99 -12.57
N LEU A 52 -12.77 23.34 -12.96
CA LEU A 52 -12.34 23.30 -14.36
C LEU A 52 -13.38 22.64 -15.27
N SER A 53 -14.02 21.55 -14.81
CA SER A 53 -15.12 20.89 -15.55
C SER A 53 -16.31 21.82 -15.75
N ASN A 54 -16.68 22.60 -14.73
CA ASN A 54 -17.75 23.58 -14.82
C ASN A 54 -17.42 24.68 -15.83
N ILE A 55 -16.18 25.18 -15.83
CA ILE A 55 -15.72 26.17 -16.82
C ILE A 55 -15.77 25.59 -18.24
N ILE A 56 -15.30 24.36 -18.45
CA ILE A 56 -15.37 23.69 -19.76
C ILE A 56 -16.82 23.53 -20.23
N ASN A 57 -17.71 23.11 -19.33
CA ASN A 57 -19.13 22.94 -19.66
C ASN A 57 -19.80 24.26 -20.01
N ASP A 58 -19.58 25.32 -19.23
CA ASP A 58 -20.10 26.67 -19.53
C ASP A 58 -19.53 27.22 -20.84
N PHE A 59 -18.24 26.98 -21.12
CA PHE A 59 -17.62 27.35 -22.40
C PHE A 59 -18.27 26.62 -23.58
N ASN A 60 -18.48 25.31 -23.47
CA ASN A 60 -19.11 24.51 -24.51
C ASN A 60 -20.55 24.96 -24.78
N GLN A 61 -21.30 25.33 -23.75
CA GLN A 61 -22.66 25.87 -23.90
C GLN A 61 -22.68 27.19 -24.68
N ARG A 62 -21.67 28.05 -24.47
CA ARG A 62 -21.55 29.37 -25.11
C ARG A 62 -20.80 29.35 -26.45
N GLN A 63 -20.26 28.21 -26.87
CA GLN A 63 -19.40 28.10 -28.05
C GLN A 63 -20.09 28.59 -29.33
N GLN A 64 -21.39 28.32 -29.50
CA GLN A 64 -22.15 28.76 -30.67
C GLN A 64 -22.27 30.28 -30.75
N GLU A 65 -22.46 30.96 -29.62
CA GLU A 65 -22.52 32.43 -29.56
C GLU A 65 -21.19 33.06 -29.98
N LEU A 66 -20.07 32.43 -29.62
CA LEU A 66 -18.73 32.85 -29.99
C LEU A 66 -18.48 32.65 -31.49
N ILE A 67 -18.84 31.49 -32.04
CA ILE A 67 -18.72 31.21 -33.49
C ILE A 67 -19.53 32.24 -34.29
N GLN A 68 -20.75 32.54 -33.84
CA GLN A 68 -21.59 33.55 -34.48
C GLN A 68 -20.94 34.94 -34.40
N LEU A 69 -20.43 35.33 -33.24
CA LEU A 69 -19.73 36.62 -33.07
C LEU A 69 -18.49 36.71 -33.99
N ILE A 70 -17.74 35.63 -34.13
CA ILE A 70 -16.56 35.59 -35.00
C ILE A 70 -16.97 35.77 -36.48
N ASN A 71 -18.01 35.06 -36.92
CA ASN A 71 -18.51 35.16 -38.29
C ASN A 71 -19.05 36.57 -38.60
N GLU A 72 -19.80 37.16 -37.66
CA GLU A 72 -20.26 38.55 -37.77
C GLU A 72 -19.09 39.53 -37.85
N GLY A 73 -18.05 39.35 -37.03
CA GLY A 73 -16.85 40.18 -37.06
C GLY A 73 -16.13 40.13 -38.40
N LYS A 74 -15.94 38.93 -38.96
CA LYS A 74 -15.33 38.72 -40.28
C LYS A 74 -16.11 39.44 -41.39
N GLN A 75 -17.44 39.34 -41.38
CA GLN A 75 -18.28 40.06 -42.35
C GLN A 75 -18.20 41.58 -42.21
N LEU A 76 -18.11 42.11 -40.99
CA LEU A 76 -17.99 43.55 -40.74
C LEU A 76 -16.62 44.09 -41.17
N ILE A 77 -15.56 43.28 -41.05
CA ILE A 77 -14.22 43.57 -41.57
C ILE A 77 -14.25 43.60 -43.11
N GLU A 78 -14.81 42.57 -43.76
CA GLU A 78 -14.92 42.51 -45.23
C GLU A 78 -15.68 43.72 -45.82
N LYS A 79 -16.69 44.21 -45.10
CA LYS A 79 -17.47 45.39 -45.48
C LYS A 79 -16.80 46.73 -45.13
N ASN A 80 -15.57 46.72 -44.62
CA ASN A 80 -14.83 47.90 -44.14
C ASN A 80 -15.59 48.74 -43.09
N LEU A 81 -16.47 48.10 -42.30
CA LEU A 81 -17.27 48.77 -41.25
C LEU A 81 -16.55 48.80 -39.89
N ILE A 82 -15.55 47.95 -39.70
CA ILE A 82 -14.66 47.92 -38.55
C ILE A 82 -13.23 48.12 -39.04
N THR A 83 -12.56 49.16 -38.55
CA THR A 83 -11.15 49.45 -38.86
C THR A 83 -10.18 48.75 -37.91
N ASP A 84 -10.64 48.34 -36.73
CA ASP A 84 -9.81 47.67 -35.72
C ASP A 84 -9.83 46.14 -35.89
N HIS A 85 -9.29 45.68 -37.02
CA HIS A 85 -9.11 44.26 -37.31
C HIS A 85 -8.23 43.57 -36.25
N TYR A 86 -7.27 44.32 -35.69
CA TYR A 86 -6.30 43.81 -34.74
C TYR A 86 -6.91 43.39 -33.42
N THR A 87 -7.80 44.21 -32.83
CA THR A 87 -8.46 43.90 -31.56
C THR A 87 -9.39 42.70 -31.67
N PHE A 88 -10.10 42.56 -32.79
CA PHE A 88 -10.95 41.39 -33.04
C PHE A 88 -10.14 40.10 -33.21
N THR A 89 -9.08 40.11 -34.02
CA THR A 89 -8.21 38.94 -34.21
C THR A 89 -7.52 38.53 -32.90
N LYS A 90 -7.14 39.51 -32.05
CA LYS A 90 -6.64 39.24 -30.70
C LYS A 90 -7.65 38.52 -29.82
N LEU A 91 -8.92 38.93 -29.84
CA LEU A 91 -9.98 38.24 -29.10
C LEU A 91 -10.10 36.79 -29.59
N GLU A 92 -10.08 36.58 -30.92
CA GLU A 92 -10.15 35.23 -31.52
C GLU A 92 -8.99 34.33 -31.03
N GLN A 93 -7.77 34.84 -31.05
CA GLN A 93 -6.60 34.10 -30.58
C GLN A 93 -6.63 33.83 -29.07
N ARG A 94 -7.07 34.81 -28.28
CA ARG A 94 -7.08 34.71 -26.82
C ARG A 94 -8.05 33.64 -26.33
N TRP A 95 -9.22 33.49 -26.95
CA TRP A 95 -10.16 32.43 -26.55
C TRP A 95 -9.67 31.03 -26.95
N GLN A 96 -9.04 30.88 -28.12
CA GLN A 96 -8.47 29.58 -28.52
C GLN A 96 -7.35 29.15 -27.57
N LEU A 97 -6.55 30.13 -27.13
CA LEU A 97 -5.51 29.90 -26.14
C LEU A 97 -6.10 29.52 -24.78
N ILE A 98 -7.14 30.22 -24.31
CA ILE A 98 -7.70 29.96 -22.97
C ILE A 98 -8.30 28.56 -22.87
N ILE A 99 -9.06 28.11 -23.87
CA ILE A 99 -9.66 26.77 -23.83
C ILE A 99 -8.59 25.67 -23.84
N LYS A 100 -7.52 25.84 -24.62
CA LYS A 100 -6.37 24.94 -24.61
C LYS A 100 -5.71 24.90 -23.23
N ASN A 101 -5.54 26.06 -22.60
CA ASN A 101 -4.94 26.15 -21.27
C ASN A 101 -5.81 25.47 -20.19
N ILE A 102 -7.13 25.64 -20.24
CA ILE A 102 -8.07 24.99 -19.31
C ILE A 102 -7.99 23.47 -19.46
N LEU A 103 -8.04 22.96 -20.69
CA LEU A 103 -7.99 21.51 -20.96
C LEU A 103 -6.65 20.90 -20.53
N ASN A 104 -5.54 21.57 -20.83
CA ASN A 104 -4.21 21.14 -20.38
C ASN A 104 -4.12 21.10 -18.86
N LYS A 105 -4.58 22.16 -18.18
CA LYS A 105 -4.57 22.23 -16.73
C LYS A 105 -5.48 21.16 -16.11
N GLN A 106 -6.65 20.90 -16.69
CA GLN A 106 -7.51 19.81 -16.22
C GLN A 106 -6.83 18.45 -16.36
N GLN A 107 -6.15 18.20 -17.48
CA GLN A 107 -5.43 16.94 -17.68
C GLN A 107 -4.29 16.77 -16.67
N GLU A 108 -3.57 17.84 -16.36
CA GLU A 108 -2.55 17.87 -15.31
C GLU A 108 -3.15 17.48 -13.95
N ILE A 109 -4.24 18.12 -13.53
CA ILE A 109 -4.93 17.81 -12.27
C ILE A 109 -5.41 16.35 -12.23
N LYS A 110 -6.01 15.86 -13.32
CA LYS A 110 -6.45 14.46 -13.43
C LYS A 110 -5.30 13.47 -13.31
N ASN A 111 -4.12 13.80 -13.81
CA ASN A 111 -2.94 12.95 -13.65
C ASN A 111 -2.47 12.89 -12.19
N ILE A 112 -2.53 14.02 -11.47
CA ILE A 112 -2.19 14.05 -10.03
C ILE A 112 -3.24 13.29 -9.20
N ILE A 113 -4.53 13.42 -9.52
CA ILE A 113 -5.61 12.64 -8.88
C ILE A 113 -5.38 11.13 -9.08
N LYS A 114 -5.04 10.70 -10.31
CA LYS A 114 -4.70 9.29 -10.57
C LYS A 114 -3.52 8.82 -9.73
N LEU A 115 -2.50 9.66 -9.53
CA LEU A 115 -1.36 9.35 -8.70
C LEU A 115 -1.76 9.12 -7.23
N TRP A 116 -2.65 9.96 -6.69
CA TRP A 116 -3.24 9.77 -5.35
C TRP A 116 -4.00 8.45 -5.22
N LEU A 117 -4.83 8.11 -6.21
CA LEU A 117 -5.57 6.85 -6.22
C LEU A 117 -4.63 5.64 -6.29
N SER A 118 -3.57 5.71 -7.10
CA SER A 118 -2.55 4.66 -7.14
C SER A 118 -1.86 4.50 -5.79
N TYR A 119 -1.48 5.59 -5.12
CA TYR A 119 -0.89 5.55 -3.77
C TYR A 119 -1.80 4.85 -2.76
N GLN A 120 -3.08 5.22 -2.73
CA GLN A 120 -4.07 4.60 -1.84
C GLN A 120 -4.24 3.10 -2.13
N ASN A 121 -4.36 2.72 -3.40
CA ASN A 121 -4.48 1.31 -3.80
C ASN A 121 -3.25 0.49 -3.41
N TYR A 122 -2.04 1.06 -3.54
CA TYR A 122 -0.82 0.37 -3.12
C TYR A 122 -0.75 0.22 -1.61
N LEU A 123 -1.11 1.25 -0.84
CA LEU A 123 -1.19 1.17 0.63
C LEU A 123 -2.18 0.10 1.08
N GLU A 124 -3.40 0.09 0.53
CA GLU A 124 -4.41 -0.91 0.87
C GLU A 124 -3.92 -2.33 0.54
N SER A 125 -3.33 -2.50 -0.65
CA SER A 125 -2.77 -3.79 -1.07
C SER A 125 -1.64 -4.24 -0.14
N TYR A 126 -0.77 -3.32 0.27
CA TYR A 126 0.33 -3.59 1.20
C TYR A 126 -0.19 -4.01 2.56
N TYR A 127 -1.09 -3.25 3.18
CA TYR A 127 -1.63 -3.58 4.51
C TYR A 127 -2.40 -4.91 4.50
N ARG A 128 -3.19 -5.17 3.46
CA ARG A 128 -3.90 -6.44 3.30
C ARG A 128 -2.92 -7.61 3.19
N LEU A 129 -1.88 -7.48 2.36
CA LEU A 129 -0.88 -8.53 2.20
C LEU A 129 -0.08 -8.74 3.48
N LEU A 130 0.35 -7.66 4.13
CA LEU A 130 1.09 -7.68 5.38
C LEU A 130 0.31 -8.41 6.47
N LYS A 131 -0.98 -8.07 6.62
CA LYS A 131 -1.88 -8.75 7.56
C LYS A 131 -1.99 -10.24 7.26
N ASN A 132 -2.28 -10.61 6.01
CA ASN A 132 -2.41 -12.02 5.63
C ASN A 132 -1.12 -12.81 5.92
N LYS A 133 0.06 -12.23 5.65
CA LYS A 133 1.34 -12.87 5.94
C LYS A 133 1.60 -12.99 7.44
N TYR A 134 1.32 -11.94 8.20
CA TYR A 134 1.43 -11.97 9.66
C TYR A 134 0.52 -13.04 10.28
N ASP A 135 -0.75 -13.11 9.85
CA ASP A 135 -1.72 -14.09 10.37
C ASP A 135 -1.25 -15.53 10.06
N LEU A 136 -0.78 -15.80 8.84
CA LEU A 136 -0.20 -17.09 8.46
C LEU A 136 1.01 -17.47 9.32
N GLU A 137 1.89 -16.52 9.62
CA GLU A 137 3.04 -16.79 10.49
C GLU A 137 2.63 -17.04 11.94
N GLN A 138 1.60 -16.34 12.45
CA GLN A 138 1.07 -16.61 13.78
C GLN A 138 0.50 -18.03 13.90
N GLU A 139 -0.26 -18.48 12.91
CA GLU A 139 -0.79 -19.86 12.86
C GLU A 139 0.35 -20.90 12.83
N GLN A 140 1.36 -20.66 12.01
CA GLN A 140 2.54 -21.52 11.92
C GLN A 140 3.32 -21.60 13.23
N LEU A 141 3.43 -20.50 13.98
CA LEU A 141 4.11 -20.47 15.27
C LEU A 141 3.29 -21.13 16.41
N GLN A 142 1.96 -21.17 16.30
CA GLN A 142 1.11 -21.86 17.27
C GLN A 142 1.19 -23.39 17.15
N SER A 143 1.31 -23.91 15.93
CA SER A 143 1.46 -25.35 15.66
C SER A 143 2.65 -25.60 14.72
N PRO A 144 3.89 -25.47 15.22
CA PRO A 144 5.08 -25.47 14.40
C PRO A 144 5.37 -26.84 13.80
N THR A 145 5.70 -26.85 12.51
CA THR A 145 6.22 -28.04 11.84
C THR A 145 7.72 -28.20 12.08
N ILE A 146 8.24 -29.41 11.93
CA ILE A 146 9.69 -29.69 12.04
C ILE A 146 10.49 -28.83 11.05
N ASN A 147 9.98 -28.68 9.82
CA ASN A 147 10.61 -27.83 8.79
C ASN A 147 10.69 -26.36 9.22
N LEU A 148 9.63 -25.82 9.81
CA LEU A 148 9.63 -24.45 10.32
C LEU A 148 10.66 -24.25 11.44
N ILE A 149 10.73 -25.19 12.38
CA ILE A 149 11.71 -25.17 13.49
C ILE A 149 13.14 -25.19 12.94
N ASN A 150 13.40 -26.02 11.94
CA ASN A 150 14.70 -26.09 11.26
C ASN A 150 15.07 -24.78 10.58
N GLN A 151 14.11 -24.16 9.89
CA GLN A 151 14.31 -22.86 9.25
C GLN A 151 14.63 -21.75 10.26
N ILE A 152 13.92 -21.70 11.39
CA ILE A 152 14.18 -20.70 12.44
C ILE A 152 15.58 -20.91 13.03
N LYS A 153 15.95 -22.15 13.37
CA LYS A 153 17.26 -22.47 13.98
C LYS A 153 18.42 -22.17 13.03
N GLN A 154 18.27 -22.47 11.74
CA GLN A 154 19.28 -22.19 10.72
C GLN A 154 19.35 -20.71 10.33
N GLY A 155 18.47 -19.86 10.88
CA GLY A 155 18.37 -18.45 10.49
C GLY A 155 17.87 -18.25 9.06
N THR A 156 17.34 -19.29 8.43
CA THR A 156 16.79 -19.27 7.07
C THR A 156 15.30 -18.95 7.05
N TYR A 157 14.68 -18.82 8.22
CA TYR A 157 13.32 -18.32 8.36
C TYR A 157 13.21 -16.89 7.83
N ILE A 158 12.48 -16.76 6.74
CA ILE A 158 12.26 -15.49 6.04
C ILE A 158 11.14 -14.76 6.77
N SER A 159 11.44 -13.59 7.33
CA SER A 159 10.42 -12.76 7.97
C SER A 159 9.40 -12.22 6.96
N VAL A 160 8.20 -11.88 7.43
CA VAL A 160 7.11 -11.31 6.61
C VAL A 160 7.61 -10.22 5.66
N THR A 161 8.42 -9.27 6.12
CA THR A 161 8.83 -8.11 5.30
C THR A 161 9.88 -8.44 4.25
N LYS A 162 10.56 -9.59 4.36
CA LYS A 162 11.51 -10.04 3.33
C LYS A 162 10.80 -10.64 2.12
N ASN A 163 9.48 -10.76 2.17
CA ASN A 163 8.64 -11.15 1.04
C ASN A 163 8.77 -10.18 -0.14
N GLU A 164 9.04 -10.72 -1.31
CA GLU A 164 9.33 -9.93 -2.51
C GLU A 164 8.13 -9.10 -3.00
N GLU A 165 6.91 -9.61 -2.85
CA GLU A 165 5.70 -8.87 -3.21
C GLU A 165 5.49 -7.66 -2.28
N LEU A 166 5.75 -7.82 -0.98
CA LEU A 166 5.68 -6.71 -0.02
C LEU A 166 6.75 -5.65 -0.29
N LYS A 167 7.99 -6.06 -0.64
CA LYS A 167 9.04 -5.12 -1.04
C LYS A 167 8.67 -4.32 -2.29
N ASN A 168 8.19 -5.01 -3.32
CA ASN A 168 7.74 -4.38 -4.57
C ASN A 168 6.60 -3.38 -4.33
N LEU A 169 5.66 -3.69 -3.43
CA LEU A 169 4.61 -2.75 -3.04
C LEU A 169 5.18 -1.56 -2.27
N LEU A 170 6.08 -1.80 -1.33
CA LEU A 170 6.72 -0.74 -0.54
C LEU A 170 7.50 0.25 -1.43
N GLU A 171 8.21 -0.25 -2.43
CA GLU A 171 8.92 0.58 -3.42
C GLU A 171 7.94 1.43 -4.24
N LYS A 172 6.84 0.84 -4.74
CA LYS A 172 5.79 1.59 -5.45
C LYS A 172 5.16 2.67 -4.58
N ILE A 173 4.91 2.36 -3.30
CA ILE A 173 4.39 3.34 -2.33
C ILE A 173 5.38 4.48 -2.17
N TYR A 174 6.66 4.18 -1.97
CA TYR A 174 7.72 5.18 -1.84
C TYR A 174 7.82 6.09 -3.06
N GLU A 175 7.94 5.52 -4.26
CA GLU A 175 8.05 6.30 -5.50
C GLU A 175 6.83 7.19 -5.71
N THR A 176 5.64 6.65 -5.45
CA THR A 176 4.39 7.40 -5.62
C THR A 176 4.28 8.50 -4.57
N ASN A 177 4.64 8.24 -3.31
CA ASN A 177 4.69 9.21 -2.23
C ASN A 177 5.63 10.38 -2.57
N ARG A 178 6.84 10.08 -3.09
CA ARG A 178 7.80 11.11 -3.49
C ARG A 178 7.29 11.99 -4.62
N LYS A 179 6.60 11.40 -5.61
CA LYS A 179 5.92 12.16 -6.66
C LYS A 179 4.78 13.01 -6.09
N LEU A 180 4.00 12.50 -5.14
CA LEU A 180 2.90 13.27 -4.53
C LEU A 180 3.39 14.46 -3.73
N ILE A 181 4.51 14.33 -3.01
CA ILE A 181 5.12 15.42 -2.24
C ILE A 181 5.39 16.63 -3.14
N THR A 182 5.86 16.44 -4.39
CA THR A 182 6.15 17.56 -5.29
C THR A 182 4.91 18.35 -5.72
N TYR A 183 3.71 17.80 -5.58
CA TYR A 183 2.43 18.46 -5.92
C TYR A 183 1.58 18.81 -4.69
N SER A 184 2.15 18.68 -3.50
CA SER A 184 1.43 18.82 -2.23
C SER A 184 1.84 20.09 -1.50
N ASP A 185 0.91 20.70 -0.76
CA ASP A 185 1.26 21.75 0.21
C ASP A 185 2.09 21.19 1.39
N ASN A 186 2.72 22.07 2.16
CA ASN A 186 3.58 21.67 3.29
C ASN A 186 2.86 20.78 4.32
N LYS A 187 1.56 20.98 4.54
CA LYS A 187 0.79 20.21 5.51
C LYS A 187 0.60 18.77 5.02
N THR A 188 0.23 18.64 3.75
CA THR A 188 0.02 17.38 3.05
C THR A 188 1.34 16.62 2.90
N GLN A 189 2.43 17.33 2.59
CA GLN A 189 3.77 16.75 2.58
C GLN A 189 4.12 16.15 3.95
N ALA A 190 3.93 16.91 5.04
CA ALA A 190 4.21 16.39 6.38
C ALA A 190 3.36 15.15 6.74
N ILE A 191 2.11 15.10 6.28
CA ILE A 191 1.25 13.91 6.46
C ILE A 191 1.80 12.73 5.66
N LEU A 192 2.13 12.91 4.39
CA LEU A 192 2.68 11.86 3.51
C LEU A 192 4.01 11.31 4.05
N GLU A 193 4.88 12.17 4.57
CA GLU A 193 6.15 11.76 5.18
C GLU A 193 5.94 11.00 6.49
N LYS A 194 5.00 11.46 7.32
CA LYS A 194 4.64 10.77 8.55
C LYS A 194 4.05 9.38 8.26
N GLU A 195 3.09 9.29 7.34
CA GLU A 195 2.49 8.00 6.94
C GLU A 195 3.55 7.02 6.43
N TRP A 196 4.51 7.50 5.63
CA TRP A 196 5.62 6.69 5.16
C TRP A 196 6.49 6.17 6.32
N ASN A 197 6.84 7.03 7.27
CA ASN A 197 7.64 6.63 8.43
C ASN A 197 6.88 5.64 9.33
N ASP A 198 5.58 5.88 9.55
CA ASP A 198 4.70 5.00 10.33
C ASP A 198 4.57 3.61 9.66
N LEU A 199 4.49 3.57 8.33
CA LEU A 199 4.47 2.34 7.54
C LEU A 199 5.76 1.52 7.74
N GLN A 200 6.92 2.17 7.59
CA GLN A 200 8.22 1.52 7.80
C GLN A 200 8.37 0.99 9.23
N LYS A 201 7.94 1.79 10.21
CA LYS A 201 7.97 1.39 11.62
C LYS A 201 7.08 0.17 11.88
N SER A 202 5.83 0.19 11.38
CA SER A 202 4.91 -0.93 11.56
C SER A 202 5.43 -2.23 10.94
N ALA A 203 6.10 -2.15 9.79
CA ALA A 203 6.71 -3.32 9.16
C ALA A 203 7.83 -3.91 10.03
N ASN A 204 8.71 -3.05 10.55
CA ASN A 204 9.80 -3.46 11.44
C ASN A 204 9.29 -4.04 12.77
N ASP A 205 8.25 -3.43 13.36
CA ASP A 205 7.65 -3.90 14.62
C ASP A 205 7.07 -5.32 14.45
N ILE A 206 6.48 -5.62 13.29
CA ILE A 206 5.99 -6.95 12.93
C ILE A 206 7.14 -7.96 12.88
N ASP A 207 8.23 -7.65 12.16
CA ASP A 207 9.39 -8.54 12.08
C ASP A 207 10.02 -8.81 13.46
N ILE A 208 10.16 -7.79 14.28
CA ILE A 208 10.72 -7.90 15.64
C ILE A 208 9.84 -8.83 16.48
N ASN A 209 8.53 -8.67 16.42
CA ASN A 209 7.57 -9.50 17.15
C ASN A 209 7.64 -10.97 16.71
N ILE A 210 7.62 -11.22 15.39
CA ILE A 210 7.77 -12.57 14.83
C ILE A 210 9.10 -13.21 15.28
N LYS A 211 10.20 -12.47 15.19
CA LYS A 211 11.51 -12.93 15.62
C LYS A 211 11.54 -13.29 17.11
N SER A 212 10.98 -12.44 17.97
CA SER A 212 10.90 -12.70 19.40
C SER A 212 10.06 -13.94 19.72
N LYS A 213 8.94 -14.14 19.01
CA LYS A 213 8.10 -15.34 19.16
C LYS A 213 8.81 -16.60 18.68
N SER A 214 9.55 -16.53 17.58
CA SER A 214 10.29 -17.69 17.05
C SER A 214 11.45 -18.10 17.96
N GLU A 215 12.16 -17.13 18.56
CA GLU A 215 13.19 -17.37 19.59
C GLU A 215 12.60 -17.99 20.86
N THR A 216 11.45 -17.48 21.31
CA THR A 216 10.71 -18.03 22.44
C THR A 216 10.29 -19.48 22.18
N LEU A 217 9.80 -19.76 20.98
CA LEU A 217 9.40 -21.11 20.59
C LEU A 217 10.56 -22.10 20.64
N ILE A 218 11.74 -21.73 20.10
CA ILE A 218 12.94 -22.57 20.17
C ILE A 218 13.30 -22.88 21.63
N THR A 219 13.28 -21.86 22.48
CA THR A 219 13.63 -22.00 23.89
C THR A 219 12.69 -22.98 24.60
N VAL A 220 11.37 -22.86 24.39
CA VAL A 220 10.37 -23.76 24.97
C VAL A 220 10.55 -25.21 24.47
N LEU A 221 10.83 -25.38 23.18
CA LEU A 221 11.05 -26.71 22.60
C LEU A 221 12.32 -27.38 23.16
N LEU A 222 13.41 -26.62 23.33
CA LEU A 222 14.65 -27.13 23.92
C LEU A 222 14.46 -27.55 25.38
N VAL A 223 13.76 -26.75 26.18
CA VAL A 223 13.44 -27.09 27.57
C VAL A 223 12.63 -28.38 27.62
N ARG A 224 11.56 -28.47 26.82
CA ARG A 224 10.70 -29.66 26.78
C ARG A 224 11.46 -30.91 26.30
N TYR A 225 12.38 -30.77 25.36
CA TYR A 225 13.24 -31.87 24.93
C TYR A 225 14.13 -32.37 26.09
N ASN A 226 14.79 -31.47 26.80
CA ASN A 226 15.65 -31.82 27.95
C ASN A 226 14.87 -32.42 29.12
N ASP A 227 13.60 -32.02 29.32
CA ASP A 227 12.72 -32.62 30.31
C ASP A 227 12.34 -34.06 29.91
N LEU A 228 12.02 -34.28 28.64
CA LEU A 228 11.67 -35.59 28.11
C LEU A 228 12.87 -36.56 28.15
N ASP A 229 14.07 -36.08 27.83
CA ASP A 229 15.31 -36.88 27.86
C ASP A 229 15.68 -37.29 29.29
N ARG A 230 15.45 -36.42 30.28
CA ARG A 230 15.56 -36.81 31.71
C ARG A 230 14.51 -37.83 32.14
N ALA A 231 13.26 -37.71 31.67
CA ALA A 231 12.21 -38.69 31.96
C ALA A 231 12.54 -40.07 31.35
N LEU A 232 12.97 -40.07 30.08
CA LEU A 232 14.01 -40.94 29.50
C LEU A 232 14.79 -41.81 30.48
N ASP A 233 15.85 -41.18 30.98
CA ASP A 233 16.88 -41.80 31.78
C ASP A 233 16.34 -42.32 33.10
N ASN A 234 15.40 -41.60 33.72
CA ASN A 234 14.75 -42.01 34.96
C ASN A 234 13.96 -43.32 34.76
N LEU A 235 13.11 -43.40 33.72
CA LEU A 235 12.37 -44.61 33.41
C LEU A 235 13.30 -45.76 33.03
N SER A 236 14.38 -45.49 32.29
CA SER A 236 15.37 -46.52 31.95
C SER A 236 16.06 -47.08 33.19
N THR A 237 16.39 -46.22 34.16
CA THR A 237 17.02 -46.61 35.43
C THR A 237 16.05 -47.39 36.31
N GLU A 238 14.78 -46.99 36.34
CA GLU A 238 13.72 -47.69 37.08
C GLU A 238 13.49 -49.10 36.53
N ILE A 239 13.41 -49.27 35.20
CA ILE A 239 13.28 -50.59 34.57
C ILE A 239 14.49 -51.48 34.85
N LYS A 240 15.71 -50.93 34.84
CA LYS A 240 16.92 -51.70 35.22
C LYS A 240 16.81 -52.19 36.67
N SER A 241 16.34 -51.33 37.58
CA SER A 241 16.17 -51.64 39.00
C SER A 241 15.11 -52.73 39.24
N ILE A 242 13.98 -52.66 38.52
CA ILE A 242 12.93 -53.68 38.49
C ILE A 242 13.48 -55.03 38.01
N ARG A 243 14.26 -55.04 36.92
CA ARG A 243 14.88 -56.26 36.38
C ARG A 243 15.89 -56.89 37.35
N THR A 244 16.63 -56.09 38.11
CA THR A 244 17.48 -56.62 39.19
C THR A 244 16.68 -57.19 40.36
N PHE A 245 15.53 -56.61 40.69
CA PHE A 245 14.61 -57.16 41.71
C PHE A 245 14.00 -58.50 41.28
N GLN A 246 13.76 -58.69 39.98
CA GLN A 246 13.28 -59.92 39.35
C GLN A 246 14.20 -61.14 39.57
N GLN A 247 15.44 -60.93 40.02
CA GLN A 247 16.39 -62.00 40.38
C GLN A 247 16.25 -62.48 41.84
N GLN A 248 15.31 -61.93 42.62
CA GLN A 248 14.98 -62.37 43.97
C GLN A 248 13.62 -63.12 44.01
N PRO A 249 13.53 -64.30 44.64
CA PRO A 249 12.31 -65.10 44.66
C PRO A 249 11.30 -64.55 45.69
N THR A 250 10.13 -64.08 45.25
CA THR A 250 9.00 -63.74 46.12
C THR A 250 7.64 -63.97 45.45
N ASP A 251 6.64 -64.31 46.27
CA ASP A 251 5.31 -64.85 45.90
C ASP A 251 4.27 -63.83 45.36
N GLU A 252 4.63 -62.57 45.14
CA GLU A 252 3.74 -61.52 44.57
C GLU A 252 4.04 -61.21 43.08
N PHE A 253 4.35 -62.26 42.31
CA PHE A 253 4.91 -62.12 40.96
C PHE A 253 3.91 -61.54 39.93
N ASP A 254 2.61 -61.83 40.04
CA ASP A 254 1.64 -61.51 38.98
C ASP A 254 1.21 -60.03 38.95
N GLN A 255 1.01 -59.38 40.12
CA GLN A 255 0.75 -57.93 40.16
C GLN A 255 1.98 -57.13 39.73
N PHE A 256 3.17 -57.62 40.09
CA PHE A 256 4.44 -57.02 39.69
C PHE A 256 4.66 -57.12 38.17
N ILE A 257 4.38 -58.27 37.54
CA ILE A 257 4.45 -58.46 36.08
C ILE A 257 3.55 -57.46 35.35
N LEU A 258 2.31 -57.25 35.82
CA LEU A 258 1.37 -56.29 35.22
C LEU A 258 1.88 -54.84 35.33
N GLN A 259 2.47 -54.47 36.47
CA GLN A 259 3.05 -53.15 36.68
C GLN A 259 4.28 -52.93 35.78
N CYS A 260 5.12 -53.96 35.63
CA CYS A 260 6.25 -53.97 34.70
C CYS A 260 5.80 -53.82 33.25
N GLN A 261 4.78 -54.56 32.81
CA GLN A 261 4.24 -54.47 31.46
C GLN A 261 3.57 -53.13 31.15
N SER A 262 2.97 -52.47 32.16
CA SER A 262 2.44 -51.12 32.03
C SER A 262 3.57 -50.10 31.82
N LYS A 263 4.61 -50.15 32.67
CA LYS A 263 5.77 -49.27 32.56
C LYS A 263 6.59 -49.53 31.29
N ASP A 264 6.71 -50.79 30.85
CA ASP A 264 7.35 -51.12 29.57
C ASP A 264 6.56 -50.53 28.39
N ARG A 265 5.22 -50.53 28.43
CA ARG A 265 4.39 -49.89 27.40
C ARG A 265 4.57 -48.37 27.36
N GLU A 266 4.59 -47.73 28.52
CA GLU A 266 4.86 -46.29 28.66
C GLU A 266 6.28 -45.94 28.18
N LEU A 267 7.28 -46.77 28.51
CA LEU A 267 8.65 -46.62 28.00
C LEU A 267 8.73 -46.84 26.48
N ILE A 268 8.00 -47.79 25.91
CA ILE A 268 7.97 -48.00 24.45
C ILE A 268 7.36 -46.78 23.77
N GLN A 269 6.27 -46.23 24.31
CA GLN A 269 5.63 -45.02 23.77
C GLN A 269 6.58 -43.81 23.85
N HIS A 270 7.20 -43.59 25.02
CA HIS A 270 8.18 -42.52 25.18
C HIS A 270 9.45 -42.76 24.34
N ARG A 271 9.87 -44.00 24.11
CA ARG A 271 10.95 -44.34 23.16
C ARG A 271 10.57 -44.02 21.73
N HIS A 272 9.33 -44.27 21.31
CA HIS A 272 8.88 -43.91 19.96
C HIS A 272 8.86 -42.39 19.79
N GLU A 273 8.39 -41.67 20.81
CA GLU A 273 8.40 -40.21 20.83
C GLU A 273 9.83 -39.63 20.86
N LEU A 274 10.72 -40.22 21.66
CA LEU A 274 12.12 -39.81 21.74
C LEU A 274 12.92 -40.25 20.51
N GLN A 275 12.57 -41.35 19.84
CA GLN A 275 13.15 -41.74 18.55
C GLN A 275 12.68 -40.80 17.45
N ARG A 276 11.42 -40.36 17.47
CA ARG A 276 10.93 -39.28 16.60
C ARG A 276 11.72 -37.99 16.86
N LEU A 277 11.92 -37.61 18.12
CA LEU A 277 12.70 -36.42 18.50
C LEU A 277 14.21 -36.55 18.22
N ARG A 278 14.79 -37.74 18.37
CA ARG A 278 16.20 -38.03 18.01
C ARG A 278 16.39 -38.02 16.50
N GLN A 279 15.48 -38.60 15.73
CA GLN A 279 15.54 -38.51 14.28
C GLN A 279 15.44 -37.04 13.83
N ILE A 280 14.58 -36.27 14.48
CA ILE A 280 14.54 -34.81 14.35
C ILE A 280 15.91 -34.19 14.68
N ILE A 281 16.57 -34.56 15.79
CA ILE A 281 17.84 -33.95 16.24
C ILE A 281 19.07 -34.39 15.43
N THR A 282 19.16 -35.66 15.04
CA THR A 282 20.27 -36.23 14.25
C THR A 282 20.26 -35.68 12.83
N GLU A 283 19.08 -35.41 12.25
CA GLU A 283 18.96 -34.71 10.97
C GLU A 283 19.18 -33.18 11.11
N ILE A 284 19.10 -32.64 12.33
CA ILE A 284 19.32 -31.21 12.66
C ILE A 284 20.81 -30.87 12.90
N SER A 285 21.65 -31.81 13.33
CA SER A 285 23.07 -31.56 13.62
C SER A 285 23.88 -32.87 13.71
N PRO A 286 24.58 -33.32 12.65
CA PRO A 286 25.38 -34.54 12.69
C PRO A 286 26.59 -34.46 13.66
N GLU A 287 26.96 -33.25 14.11
CA GLU A 287 28.13 -32.99 14.96
C GLU A 287 27.85 -33.04 16.48
N LEU A 288 26.60 -33.27 16.92
CA LEU A 288 26.24 -33.43 18.34
C LEU A 288 26.07 -34.91 18.73
N HIS A 289 26.97 -35.77 18.26
CA HIS A 289 27.20 -37.07 18.86
C HIS A 289 28.25 -36.91 19.97
N PRO A 290 27.90 -37.06 21.26
CA PRO A 290 28.81 -37.76 22.15
C PRO A 290 28.69 -39.26 21.84
N ASP A 291 29.83 -39.90 21.62
CA ASP A 291 29.94 -41.36 21.73
C ASP A 291 29.37 -41.85 23.07
#